data_AF-A0A380FN36-F1
#
_entry.id   AF-A0A380FN36-F1
#
_cell.length_a   1.000
_cell.length_b   1.000
_cell.length_c   1.000
_cell.angle_alpha   90.00
_cell.angle_beta   90.00
_cell.angle_gamma   90.00
#
_symmetry.space_group_name_H-M   'P 1'
#
loop_
_entity.id
_entity.type
_entity.pdbx_description
1 polymer ?
#
loop_
_entity_poly.entity_id
_entity_poly.type
_entity_poly.pdbx_seq_one_letter_code
_entity_poly.pdbx_strand_id
1 'polypeptide(L)' 'MKKFEAAKLTKQQNYKLLSGSVIPRPIAFVTSQDEKGMLNAAPFSFFNVVNSAPPMIMLSTTRTAGKKEGYFLKYRSN' A
#
# COMPACT_ATOMS: atom_id res chain seq x y z
N MET A 1 20.77 19.51 12.53
CA MET A 1 19.82 18.55 11.92
C MET A 1 20.33 17.13 12.09
N LYS A 2 19.48 16.20 12.54
CA LYS A 2 19.85 14.79 12.65
C LYS A 2 19.75 14.15 11.27
N LYS A 3 20.81 13.46 10.84
CA LYS A 3 20.85 12.73 9.56
C LYS A 3 20.61 11.25 9.83
N PHE A 4 19.84 10.60 8.96
CA PHE A 4 19.57 9.17 9.01
C PHE A 4 20.03 8.54 7.69
N GLU A 5 20.82 7.48 7.77
CA GLU A 5 21.20 6.69 6.59
C GLU A 5 20.27 5.48 6.49
N ALA A 6 19.45 5.42 5.44
CA ALA A 6 18.44 4.37 5.28
C ALA A 6 19.03 2.96 5.30
N ALA A 7 20.25 2.78 4.78
CA ALA A 7 20.97 1.50 4.77
C ALA A 7 21.40 1.01 6.17
N LYS A 8 21.51 1.91 7.15
CA LYS A 8 21.87 1.59 8.55
C LYS A 8 20.65 1.34 9.43
N LEU A 9 19.43 1.55 8.90
CA LEU A 9 18.18 1.36 9.63
C LEU A 9 17.55 0.02 9.30
N THR A 10 16.89 -0.58 10.29
CA THR A 10 16.05 -1.76 10.03
C THR A 10 14.84 -1.39 9.17
N LYS A 11 14.23 -2.37 8.49
CA LYS A 11 13.01 -2.16 7.71
C LYS A 11 11.89 -1.50 8.54
N GLN A 12 11.73 -1.90 9.80
CA GLN A 12 10.73 -1.33 10.69
C GLN A 12 11.02 0.13 11.06
N GLN A 13 12.29 0.48 11.30
CA GLN A 13 12.70 1.85 11.56
C GLN A 13 12.47 2.76 10.36
N ASN A 14 12.86 2.31 9.16
CA ASN A 14 12.57 3.03 7.91
C ASN A 14 11.06 3.22 7.70
N TYR A 15 10.26 2.18 7.93
CA TYR A 15 8.80 2.28 7.85
C TYR A 15 8.24 3.33 8.82
N LYS A 16 8.67 3.32 10.08
CA LYS A 16 8.22 4.30 11.10
C LYS A 16 8.64 5.72 10.71
N LEU A 17 9.88 5.89 10.24
CA LEU A 17 10.39 7.18 9.80
C LEU A 17 9.55 7.74 8.65
N LEU A 18 9.30 6.94 7.60
CA LEU A 18 8.50 7.38 6.45
C LEU A 18 7.03 7.64 6.83
N SER A 19 6.38 6.69 7.50
CA SER A 19 4.95 6.78 7.85
C SER A 19 4.63 7.87 8.87
N GLY A 20 5.60 8.25 9.71
CA GLY A 20 5.48 9.36 10.67
C GLY A 20 5.93 10.72 10.12
N SER A 21 6.72 10.77 9.04
CA SER A 21 7.19 12.03 8.46
C SER A 21 6.35 12.51 7.29
N VAL A 22 5.77 11.59 6.51
CA VAL A 22 4.87 11.92 5.40
C VAL A 22 3.45 11.91 5.94
N ILE A 23 2.95 13.06 6.38
CA ILE A 23 1.63 13.26 6.96
C ILE A 23 1.03 14.62 6.53
N PRO A 24 -0.31 14.78 6.50
CA PRO A 24 -1.34 13.74 6.64
C PRO A 24 -1.38 12.80 5.43
N ARG A 25 -1.87 11.56 5.61
CA ARG A 25 -1.97 10.57 4.52
C ARG A 25 -3.44 10.26 4.25
N PRO A 26 -3.93 10.46 3.01
CA PRO A 26 -5.28 10.03 2.66
C PRO A 26 -5.39 8.51 2.77
N ILE A 27 -6.56 8.02 3.17
CA ILE A 27 -6.84 6.59 3.32
C ILE A 27 -7.79 6.17 2.20
N ALA A 28 -7.34 5.25 1.35
CA ALA A 28 -8.20 4.58 0.40
C ALA A 28 -8.80 3.33 1.07
N PHE A 29 -10.11 3.28 1.22
CA PHE A 29 -10.81 2.05 1.62
C PHE A 29 -11.19 1.27 0.36
N VAL A 30 -10.48 0.17 0.10
CA VAL A 30 -10.59 -0.57 -1.15
C VAL A 30 -11.30 -1.88 -0.90
N THR A 31 -12.33 -2.14 -1.70
CA THR A 31 -13.00 -3.44 -1.78
C THR A 31 -12.51 -4.20 -3.01
N SER A 32 -12.51 -5.52 -2.91
CA SER A 32 -12.21 -6.40 -4.04
C SER A 32 -12.96 -7.70 -3.91
N GLN A 33 -13.26 -8.33 -5.04
CA GLN A 33 -13.92 -9.61 -5.08
C GLN A 33 -13.03 -10.63 -5.75
N ASP A 34 -13.06 -11.83 -5.22
CA ASP A 34 -12.26 -12.95 -5.67
C ASP A 34 -13.06 -13.81 -6.67
N GLU A 35 -12.39 -14.72 -7.40
CA GLU A 35 -13.06 -15.56 -8.43
C GLU A 35 -14.19 -16.44 -7.89
N LYS A 36 -14.18 -16.72 -6.58
CA LYS A 36 -15.22 -17.51 -5.89
C LYS A 36 -16.33 -16.62 -5.33
N GLY A 37 -16.31 -15.33 -5.64
CA GLY A 37 -17.27 -14.35 -5.18
C GLY A 37 -17.01 -13.81 -3.77
N MET A 38 -15.89 -14.16 -3.11
CA MET A 38 -15.59 -13.68 -1.77
C MET A 38 -15.17 -12.21 -1.80
N LEU A 39 -15.87 -11.37 -1.04
CA LEU A 39 -15.58 -9.95 -0.90
C LEU A 39 -14.50 -9.71 0.16
N ASN A 40 -13.56 -8.83 -0.16
CA ASN A 40 -12.53 -8.33 0.74
C ASN A 40 -12.64 -6.80 0.84
N ALA A 41 -12.26 -6.24 1.98
CA ALA A 41 -12.18 -4.80 2.19
C ALA A 41 -10.99 -4.47 3.08
N ALA A 42 -10.19 -3.47 2.72
CA ALA A 42 -9.09 -3.00 3.56
C ALA A 42 -8.75 -1.51 3.34
N PRO A 43 -8.27 -0.83 4.39
CA PRO A 43 -7.74 0.53 4.29
C PRO A 43 -6.27 0.54 3.86
N PHE A 44 -5.92 1.42 2.92
CA PHE A 44 -4.56 1.67 2.45
C PHE A 44 -4.19 3.13 2.61
N SER A 45 -3.12 3.40 3.37
CA SER A 45 -2.62 4.76 3.62
C SER A 45 -1.43 5.15 2.75
N PHE A 46 -0.93 4.24 1.91
CA PHE A 46 0.07 4.53 0.88
C PHE A 46 -0.66 4.70 -0.46
N PHE A 47 -1.47 5.76 -0.52
CA PHE A 47 -2.40 6.09 -1.60
C PHE A 47 -2.13 7.51 -2.11
N ASN A 48 -2.17 7.72 -3.42
CA ASN A 48 -2.12 9.06 -4.02
C ASN A 48 -2.77 9.11 -5.42
N VAL A 49 -3.12 10.32 -5.87
CA VAL A 49 -3.51 10.61 -7.25
C VAL A 49 -2.25 10.68 -8.12
N VAL A 50 -2.32 10.14 -9.34
CA VAL A 50 -1.19 10.11 -10.29
C VAL A 50 -1.43 11.07 -11.45
N ASN A 51 -2.63 11.07 -12.02
CA ASN A 51 -2.99 11.93 -13.16
C ASN A 51 -4.50 12.20 -13.15
N SER A 52 -4.93 13.33 -13.72
CA SER A 52 -6.35 13.66 -13.93
C SER A 52 -6.85 13.31 -15.33
N ALA A 53 -5.96 13.25 -16.33
CA ALA A 53 -6.33 12.95 -17.72
C ALA A 53 -5.25 12.09 -18.43
N PRO A 54 -5.44 10.76 -18.54
CA PRO A 54 -6.54 9.98 -17.98
C PRO A 54 -6.50 9.94 -16.44
N PRO A 55 -7.66 9.78 -15.77
CA PRO A 55 -7.72 9.69 -14.31
C PRO A 55 -7.01 8.44 -13.82
N MET A 56 -5.94 8.62 -13.03
CA MET A 56 -5.12 7.54 -12.50
C MET A 56 -4.81 7.75 -11.02
N ILE A 57 -4.77 6.65 -10.28
CA ILE A 57 -4.36 6.61 -8.87
C ILE A 57 -3.30 5.53 -8.64
N MET A 58 -2.56 5.67 -7.54
CA MET A 58 -1.58 4.69 -7.07
C MET A 58 -1.99 4.16 -5.71
N LEU A 59 -1.95 2.83 -5.57
CA LEU A 59 -2.07 2.11 -4.30
C LEU A 59 -0.85 1.21 -4.12
N SER A 60 -0.05 1.46 -3.09
CA SER A 60 1.08 0.60 -2.76
C SER A 60 0.68 -0.46 -1.74
N THR A 61 0.85 -1.73 -2.10
CA THR A 61 0.53 -2.88 -1.23
C THR A 61 1.82 -3.61 -0.83
N THR A 62 1.88 -4.09 0.41
CA THR A 62 3.01 -4.90 0.87
C THR A 62 2.71 -6.38 0.71
N ARG A 63 3.71 -7.15 0.26
CA ARG A 63 3.64 -8.62 0.25
C ARG A 63 4.28 -9.16 1.52
N THR A 64 3.52 -9.90 2.32
CA THR A 64 4.09 -10.72 3.41
C THR A 64 4.54 -12.06 2.80
N ALA A 65 5.79 -12.44 3.03
CA ALA A 65 6.36 -13.68 2.50
C ALA A 65 5.49 -14.88 2.92
N GLY A 66 4.89 -15.56 1.94
CA GLY A 66 4.03 -16.73 2.14
C GLY A 66 2.53 -16.49 2.17
N LYS A 67 2.06 -15.26 2.48
CA LYS A 67 0.64 -14.87 2.34
C LYS A 67 0.56 -13.56 1.57
N LYS A 68 0.32 -13.73 0.28
CA LYS A 68 -0.32 -12.75 -0.58
C LYS A 68 -1.54 -12.18 0.18
N GLU A 69 -1.53 -10.92 0.59
CA GLU A 69 -2.73 -10.34 1.18
C GLU A 69 -3.85 -10.42 0.15
N GLY A 70 -4.93 -11.11 0.48
CA GLY A 70 -5.96 -11.58 -0.45
C GLY A 70 -6.67 -10.49 -1.26
N TYR A 71 -6.40 -9.21 -0.99
CA TYR A 71 -7.05 -8.06 -1.59
C TYR A 71 -6.85 -7.92 -3.10
N PHE A 72 -5.70 -8.29 -3.68
CA PHE A 72 -5.42 -7.98 -5.10
C PHE A 72 -5.03 -9.18 -5.95
N LEU A 73 -5.02 -10.38 -5.37
CA LEU A 73 -4.24 -11.51 -5.92
C LEU A 73 -5.07 -12.59 -6.63
N LYS A 74 -6.41 -12.45 -6.66
CA LYS A 74 -7.26 -13.29 -7.53
C LYS A 74 -7.67 -12.61 -8.84
N TYR A 75 -7.44 -11.31 -9.00
CA TYR A 75 -7.79 -10.60 -10.25
C TYR A 75 -6.69 -10.62 -11.33
N ARG A 76 -5.50 -11.19 -11.03
CA ARG A 76 -4.36 -11.29 -11.97
C ARG A 76 -4.10 -12.72 -12.46
N SER A 77 -5.08 -13.63 -12.36
CA SER A 77 -5.00 -14.96 -12.97
C SER A 77 -5.65 -14.94 -14.35
N ASN A 78 -4.94 -14.35 -15.32
CA ASN A 78 -5.02 -14.65 -16.75
C ASN A 78 -3.73 -14.11 -17.39
#